data_AF-A0A7C3XSK6-F1
#
_entry.id   AF-A0A7C3XSK6-F1
#
_cell.length_a   1.000
_cell.length_b   1.000
_cell.length_c   1.000
_cell.angle_alpha   90.00
_cell.angle_beta   90.00
_cell.angle_gamma   90.00
#
_symmetry.space_group_name_H-M   'P 1'
#
loop_
_entity.id
_entity.type
_entity.pdbx_description
1 polymer ?
#
loop_
_entity_poly.entity_id
_entity_poly.type
_entity_poly.pdbx_seq_one_letter_code
_entity_poly.pdbx_strand_id
1 'polypeptide(L)' 'MSYPKRIDGRKFNETREIEAKAGVIKRADGSAMFRIGKTIAYAAVYGPRNLYPKFLQNPRE' A
#
# COMPACT_ATOMS: atom_id res chain seq x y z
N MET A 1 34.55 -0.88 -13.29
CA MET A 1 34.45 -1.77 -12.11
C MET A 1 33.04 -2.34 -12.10
N SER A 2 32.86 -3.59 -12.51
CA SER A 2 31.54 -4.25 -12.46
C SER A 2 31.28 -4.62 -11.00
N TYR A 3 30.54 -3.78 -10.28
CA TYR A 3 30.22 -4.04 -8.88
C TYR A 3 29.31 -5.27 -8.82
N PRO A 4 29.73 -6.39 -8.20
CA PRO A 4 28.94 -7.61 -8.20
C PRO A 4 27.66 -7.52 -7.35
N LYS A 5 27.53 -6.50 -6.49
CA LYS A 5 26.41 -6.28 -5.57
C LYS A 5 26.09 -4.78 -5.42
N ARG A 6 24.82 -4.48 -5.11
CA ARG A 6 24.33 -3.12 -4.79
C ARG A 6 24.87 -2.66 -3.42
N ILE A 7 24.75 -1.36 -3.12
CA ILE A 7 25.13 -0.75 -1.82
C ILE A 7 24.50 -1.53 -0.64
N ASP A 8 23.28 -2.01 -0.82
CA ASP A 8 22.53 -2.74 0.19
C ASP A 8 22.86 -4.25 0.24
N GLY A 9 23.93 -4.70 -0.42
CA GLY A 9 24.36 -6.11 -0.45
C GLY A 9 23.54 -7.04 -1.35
N ARG A 10 22.44 -6.56 -1.92
CA ARG A 10 21.51 -7.31 -2.79
C ARG A 10 22.04 -7.51 -4.20
N LYS A 11 21.64 -8.61 -4.86
CA LYS A 11 21.88 -8.81 -6.29
C LYS A 11 21.06 -7.82 -7.13
N PHE A 12 21.42 -7.60 -8.40
CA PHE A 12 20.66 -6.70 -9.28
C PHE A 12 19.20 -7.14 -9.50
N ASN A 13 18.95 -8.44 -9.51
CA ASN A 13 17.61 -9.02 -9.71
C ASN A 13 16.87 -9.30 -8.40
N GLU A 14 17.40 -8.86 -7.25
CA GLU A 14 16.81 -9.14 -5.95
C GLU A 14 16.03 -7.94 -5.41
N THR A 15 14.75 -8.19 -5.09
CA THR A 15 13.87 -7.19 -4.48
C THR A 15 14.27 -6.93 -3.03
N ARG A 16 13.80 -5.81 -2.46
CA ARG A 16 13.90 -5.62 -1.00
C ARG A 16 12.98 -6.62 -0.32
N GLU A 17 13.24 -6.93 0.94
CA GLU A 17 12.34 -7.74 1.77
C GLU A 17 10.92 -7.14 1.76
N ILE A 18 9.92 -7.95 1.42
CA ILE A 18 8.52 -7.54 1.30
C ILE A 18 7.72 -8.24 2.40
N GLU A 19 6.95 -7.46 3.18
CA GLU A 19 5.99 -7.98 4.15
C GLU A 19 4.64 -7.31 3.92
N ALA A 20 3.57 -8.11 3.88
CA ALA A 20 2.20 -7.63 3.72
C ALA A 20 1.31 -8.25 4.81
N LYS A 21 0.49 -7.42 5.45
CA LYS A 21 -0.52 -7.86 6.42
C LYS A 21 -1.86 -7.23 6.08
N ALA A 22 -2.90 -8.04 5.97
CA ALA A 22 -4.28 -7.57 5.80
C ALA A 22 -4.96 -7.38 7.17
N GLY A 23 -5.98 -6.53 7.24
CA GLY A 23 -6.82 -6.35 8.43
C GLY A 23 -6.15 -5.62 9.61
N VAL A 24 -5.20 -4.73 9.33
CA VAL A 24 -4.38 -4.09 10.39
C VAL A 24 -5.13 -2.96 11.10
N ILE A 25 -6.05 -2.29 10.41
CA ILE A 25 -6.83 -1.16 10.94
C ILE A 25 -8.26 -1.64 11.22
N LYS A 26 -8.59 -1.82 12.49
CA LYS A 26 -9.89 -2.34 12.95
C LYS A 26 -11.11 -1.49 12.54
N ARG A 27 -10.90 -0.19 12.31
CA ARG A 27 -11.98 0.77 12.00
C ARG A 27 -12.26 0.89 10.50
N ALA A 28 -11.40 0.34 9.64
CA ALA A 28 -11.55 0.40 8.20
C ALA A 28 -12.32 -0.81 7.67
N ASP A 29 -13.09 -0.61 6.60
CA ASP A 29 -13.85 -1.68 5.94
C ASP A 29 -12.88 -2.68 5.28
N GLY A 30 -11.79 -2.16 4.73
CA GLY A 30 -10.61 -2.94 4.35
C GLY A 30 -9.35 -2.23 4.80
N SER A 31 -8.33 -2.98 5.22
CA SER A 31 -7.04 -2.39 5.55
C SER A 31 -5.88 -3.32 5.24
N ALA A 32 -4.73 -2.73 4.92
CA ALA A 32 -3.49 -3.45 4.69
C ALA A 32 -2.29 -2.64 5.18
N MET A 33 -1.28 -3.32 5.69
CA MET A 33 0.06 -2.81 5.92
C MET A 33 0.99 -3.46 4.92
N PHE A 34 1.84 -2.66 4.29
CA PHE A 34 2.82 -3.11 3.33
C PHE A 34 4.19 -2.53 3.65
N ARG A 35 5.20 -3.39 3.70
CA ARG A 35 6.59 -3.03 3.97
C ARG A 35 7.46 -3.52 2.82
N ILE A 36 8.29 -2.64 2.28
CA ILE A 36 9.35 -2.95 1.33
C ILE A 36 10.67 -2.42 1.90
N GLY A 37 11.50 -3.30 2.44
CA GLY A 37 12.71 -2.93 3.17
C GLY A 37 12.41 -1.95 4.30
N LYS A 38 12.98 -0.73 4.23
CA LYS A 38 12.74 0.33 5.23
C LYS A 38 11.48 1.17 5.00
N THR A 39 10.80 0.99 3.86
CA THR A 39 9.58 1.74 3.53
C THR A 39 8.38 1.00 4.09
N ILE A 40 7.58 1.65 4.93
CA ILE A 40 6.34 1.11 5.49
C ILE A 40 5.18 2.00 5.06
N ALA A 41 4.11 1.41 4.55
CA ALA A 41 2.89 2.09 4.14
C ALA A 41 1.67 1.36 4.72
N TYR A 42 0.65 2.13 5.10
CA TYR A 42 -0.65 1.63 5.50
C TYR A 42 -1.70 2.10 4.50
N ALA A 43 -2.58 1.19 4.10
CA ALA A 43 -3.73 1.46 3.26
C ALA A 43 -5.00 1.17 4.07
N ALA A 44 -5.93 2.12 4.05
CA ALA A 44 -7.26 1.97 4.61
C ALA A 44 -8.29 2.28 3.53
N VAL A 45 -9.22 1.36 3.31
CA VAL A 45 -10.34 1.50 2.40
C VAL A 45 -11.59 1.71 3.23
N TYR A 46 -12.35 2.74 2.86
CA TYR A 46 -13.60 3.11 3.50
C TYR A 46 -14.65 3.29 2.40
N GLY A 47 -15.51 2.29 2.17
CA GLY A 47 -16.46 2.36 1.07
C GLY A 47 -17.17 1.04 0.76
N PRO A 48 -18.34 1.10 0.09
CA PRO A 48 -18.96 2.29 -0.50
C PRO A 48 -19.67 3.16 0.54
N ARG A 49 -19.38 4.47 0.54
CA ARG A 49 -20.05 5.46 1.38
C ARG A 49 -20.79 6.46 0.50
N ASN A 50 -21.92 6.95 0.98
CA ASN A 50 -22.63 8.04 0.30
C ASN A 50 -21.70 9.24 0.14
N LEU A 51 -21.60 9.76 -1.07
CA LEU A 51 -20.79 10.93 -1.38
C LEU A 51 -21.49 12.15 -0.78
N TYR A 52 -20.83 12.79 0.18
CA TYR A 52 -21.21 14.11 0.66
C TYR A 52 -20.12 15.08 0.19
N PRO A 53 -20.44 16.18 -0.50
CA PRO A 53 -21.78 16.74 -0.77
C PRO A 53 -22.49 16.18 -2.01
N LYS A 54 -23.83 16.11 -1.93
CA LYS A 54 -24.73 15.45 -2.91
C LYS A 54 -24.64 16.00 -4.34
N PHE A 55 -24.10 17.20 -4.56
CA PHE A 55 -24.02 17.80 -5.90
C PHE A 55 -22.91 17.22 -6.79
N LEU A 56 -21.94 16.50 -6.21
CA LEU A 56 -20.90 15.76 -6.95
C LEU A 56 -21.28 14.31 -7.23
N GLN A 57 -22.44 13.88 -6.72
CA GLN A 57 -22.95 12.54 -6.95
C GLN A 57 -23.44 12.48 -8.41
N ASN A 58 -22.98 11.48 -9.16
CA ASN A 58 -23.42 11.29 -10.55
C ASN A 58 -24.96 11.14 -10.55
N PRO A 59 -25.72 12.06 -11.17
CA PRO A 59 -27.18 12.01 -11.15
C PRO A 59 -27.76 10.95 -12.09
N ARG A 60 -26.93 10.05 -12.62
CA ARG A 60 -27.28 9.03 -13.63
C ARG A 60 -27.16 7.59 -13.13
N GLU A 61 -26.91 7.38 -11.83
CA GLU A 61 -27.10 6.09 -11.15
C GLU A 61 -28.30 6.15 -10.21
#